data_AF-A0A2J8P8G8-F1
#
_entry.id   AF-A0A2J8P8G8-F1
#
_cell.length_a   1.000
_cell.length_b   1.000
_cell.length_c   1.000
_cell.angle_alpha   90.00
_cell.angle_beta   90.00
_cell.angle_gamma   90.00
#
_symmetry.space_group_name_H-M   'P 1'
#
loop_
_entity.id
_entity.type
_entity.pdbx_description
1 polymer ?
#
loop_
_entity_poly.entity_id
_entity_poly.type
_entity_poly.pdbx_seq_one_letter_code
_entity_poly.pdbx_strand_id
1 'polypeptide(L)'
;RVPKYIFRHNDVSHLRELLQRSDPSVPKIVAFETVHSMDGKAFGCVGGYIASTSSLIDTVRSYAAGFIFTTSLPPMLLAGALESVRILKSAEGRVLRRQHQRNVKLMRQMLMDAGLPVVHCPSHIIPVRVADAAKNTEVCDELMSRHNIYVQAINYPTVPRGEELLRIAPTPHHTPQMMNYFLENLLVTWKQVGLELKPHSSAECNFCRRPLHFEVMSEREKSYFSGLSKLVSAQA
;
A
#
# COMPACT_ATOMS: atom_id res chain seq x y z
N ARG A 1 6.41 35.28 4.16
CA ARG A 1 6.49 33.84 4.46
C ARG A 1 6.20 33.67 5.94
N VAL A 2 5.21 32.86 6.34
CA VAL A 2 4.90 32.58 7.74
C VAL A 2 6.01 31.68 8.32
N PRO A 3 6.49 31.91 9.56
CA PRO A 3 7.50 31.05 10.17
C PRO A 3 6.93 29.63 10.40
N LYS A 4 7.69 28.61 9.98
CA LYS A 4 7.35 27.19 10.14
C LYS A 4 8.14 26.62 11.31
N TYR A 5 7.44 26.00 12.25
CA TYR A 5 8.04 25.27 13.37
C TYR A 5 7.66 23.79 13.27
N ILE A 6 8.64 22.90 13.36
CA ILE A 6 8.44 21.44 13.31
C ILE A 6 8.62 20.90 14.73
N PHE A 7 7.54 20.43 15.35
CA PHE A 7 7.61 19.76 16.64
C PHE A 7 8.07 18.30 16.46
N ARG A 8 8.59 17.70 17.54
CA ARG A 8 9.17 16.35 17.51
C ARG A 8 8.02 15.33 17.40
N HIS A 9 8.26 14.21 16.73
CA HIS A 9 7.25 13.19 16.52
C HIS A 9 6.63 12.74 17.85
N ASN A 10 5.32 12.93 17.99
CA ASN A 10 4.52 12.57 19.17
C ASN A 10 4.99 13.18 20.51
N ASP A 11 5.67 14.33 20.49
CA ASP A 11 6.20 15.00 21.68
C ASP A 11 5.39 16.27 22.02
N VAL A 12 4.45 16.12 22.96
CA VAL A 12 3.54 17.19 23.41
C VAL A 12 4.27 18.27 24.22
N SER A 13 5.35 17.90 24.92
CA SER A 13 6.14 18.85 25.71
C SER A 13 6.90 19.81 24.80
N HIS A 14 7.50 19.28 23.73
CA HIS A 14 8.16 20.10 22.71
C HIS A 14 7.17 20.97 21.93
N LEU A 15 5.95 20.48 21.66
CA LEU A 15 4.89 21.32 21.08
C LEU A 15 4.53 22.49 22.00
N ARG A 16 4.38 22.25 23.32
CA ARG A 16 4.07 23.30 24.30
C ARG A 16 5.18 24.36 24.37
N GLU A 17 6.43 23.95 24.34
CA GLU A 17 7.60 24.85 24.29
C GLU A 17 7.55 25.74 23.04
N LEU A 18 7.29 25.17 21.87
CA LEU A 18 7.18 25.93 20.61
C LEU A 18 6.00 26.92 20.63
N LEU A 19 4.87 26.53 21.22
CA LEU A 19 3.72 27.42 21.38
C LEU A 19 4.00 28.57 22.34
N GLN A 20 4.69 28.32 23.46
CA GLN A 20 5.09 29.36 24.43
C GLN A 20 6.06 30.38 23.83
N ARG A 21 6.93 29.96 22.91
CA ARG A 21 7.87 30.84 22.21
C ARG A 21 7.23 31.73 21.15
N SER A 22 5.98 31.47 20.78
CA SER A 22 5.29 32.17 19.69
C SER A 22 4.39 33.29 20.20
N ASP A 23 4.38 34.43 19.51
CA ASP A 23 3.62 35.63 19.88
C ASP A 23 2.13 35.31 20.05
N PRO A 24 1.53 35.49 21.25
CA PRO A 24 0.11 35.22 21.52
C PRO A 24 -0.86 35.93 20.57
N SER A 25 -0.51 37.11 20.05
CA SER A 25 -1.37 37.92 19.17
C SER A 25 -1.46 37.39 17.73
N VAL A 26 -0.55 36.49 17.34
CA VAL A 26 -0.52 35.90 16.00
C VAL A 26 -1.40 34.65 15.97
N PRO A 27 -2.33 34.52 14.99
CA PRO A 27 -3.09 33.28 14.78
C PRO A 27 -2.14 32.12 14.45
N LYS A 28 -2.25 31.02 15.21
CA LYS A 28 -1.40 29.82 15.07
C LYS A 28 -2.24 28.67 14.54
N ILE A 29 -1.74 27.98 13.53
CA ILE A 29 -2.32 26.71 13.06
C ILE A 29 -1.39 25.58 13.52
N VAL A 30 -1.90 24.73 14.41
CA VAL A 30 -1.22 23.48 14.80
C VAL A 30 -1.85 22.37 13.96
N ALA A 31 -1.15 21.96 12.91
CA ALA A 31 -1.56 20.84 12.07
C ALA A 31 -1.06 19.53 12.67
N PHE A 32 -1.97 18.68 13.13
CA PHE A 32 -1.68 17.28 13.47
C PHE A 32 -1.81 16.39 12.23
N GLU A 33 -1.22 15.19 12.28
CA GLU A 33 -1.40 14.16 11.25
C GLU A 33 -2.88 13.95 10.93
N THR A 34 -3.28 14.44 9.77
CA THR A 34 -4.55 14.14 9.14
C THR A 34 -4.49 12.71 8.60
N VAL A 35 -5.49 11.89 8.94
CA VAL A 35 -5.72 10.65 8.21
C VAL A 35 -6.37 11.02 6.88
N HIS A 36 -5.55 11.13 5.83
CA HIS A 36 -6.04 11.22 4.47
C HIS A 36 -6.35 9.82 3.96
N SER A 37 -7.62 9.46 3.91
CA SER A 37 -8.08 8.28 3.17
C SER A 37 -8.71 8.74 1.86
N MET A 38 -8.27 8.13 0.77
CA MET A 38 -9.00 8.17 -0.50
C MET A 38 -10.01 7.02 -0.47
N ASP A 39 -11.30 7.32 -0.54
CA ASP A 39 -12.37 6.33 -0.46
C ASP A 39 -12.40 5.36 -1.66
N GLY A 40 -11.56 5.60 -2.69
CA GLY A 40 -11.39 4.74 -3.87
C GLY A 40 -10.43 3.57 -3.74
N LYS A 41 -10.06 3.19 -2.52
CA LYS A 41 -9.21 2.03 -2.27
C LYS A 41 -9.99 0.93 -1.59
N ALA A 42 -9.77 0.71 -0.30
CA ALA A 42 -10.43 -0.35 0.45
C ALA A 42 -11.95 -0.16 0.55
N PHE A 43 -12.43 1.09 0.52
CA PHE A 43 -13.86 1.39 0.62
C PHE A 43 -14.62 1.26 -0.70
N GLY A 44 -13.94 1.21 -1.85
CA GLY A 44 -14.56 1.03 -3.17
C GLY A 44 -15.46 2.18 -3.64
N CYS A 45 -15.35 3.37 -3.04
CA CYS A 45 -16.15 4.56 -3.36
C CYS A 45 -15.26 5.68 -3.92
N VAL A 46 -15.76 6.90 -4.11
CA VAL A 46 -14.91 8.05 -4.48
C VAL A 46 -15.11 9.15 -3.45
N GLY A 47 -14.00 9.70 -2.98
CA GLY A 47 -14.02 10.73 -1.96
C GLY A 47 -12.69 10.84 -1.24
N GLY A 48 -12.53 11.94 -0.52
CA GLY A 48 -11.47 12.13 0.44
C GLY A 48 -12.04 12.83 1.66
N TYR A 49 -11.62 12.42 2.85
CA TYR A 49 -11.99 13.06 4.09
C TYR A 49 -10.76 13.38 4.93
N ILE A 50 -10.93 14.32 5.85
CA ILE A 50 -9.99 14.61 6.93
C ILE A 50 -10.72 14.43 8.26
N ALA A 51 -10.06 13.85 9.24
CA ALA A 51 -10.54 13.75 10.61
C ALA A 51 -9.52 14.43 11.53
N SER A 52 -9.98 15.37 12.34
CA SER A 52 -9.14 16.12 13.27
C SER A 52 -9.99 16.77 14.37
N THR A 53 -9.39 17.67 15.14
CA THR A 53 -10.10 18.48 16.14
C THR A 53 -11.17 19.38 15.50
N SER A 54 -12.22 19.71 16.25
CA SER A 54 -13.33 20.54 15.76
C SER A 54 -12.86 21.87 15.19
N SER A 55 -11.96 22.57 15.90
CA SER A 55 -11.42 23.86 15.46
C SER A 55 -10.64 23.77 14.13
N LEU A 56 -9.87 22.70 13.92
CA LEU A 56 -9.13 22.49 12.67
C LEU A 56 -10.10 22.21 11.51
N ILE A 57 -11.06 21.32 11.73
CA ILE A 57 -12.06 20.98 10.71
C ILE A 57 -12.88 22.21 10.32
N ASP A 58 -13.29 23.03 11.28
CA ASP A 58 -14.05 24.23 11.01
C ASP A 58 -13.23 25.30 10.27
N THR A 59 -11.94 25.39 10.56
CA THR A 59 -11.00 26.24 9.81
C THR A 59 -10.89 25.77 8.36
N VAL A 60 -10.64 24.47 8.12
CA VAL A 60 -10.55 23.94 6.75
C VAL A 60 -11.87 24.14 6.00
N ARG A 61 -13.01 23.86 6.65
CA ARG A 61 -14.36 24.05 6.11
C ARG A 61 -14.61 25.50 5.69
N SER A 62 -14.08 26.47 6.44
CA SER A 62 -14.32 27.91 6.23
C SER A 62 -13.32 28.59 5.28
N TYR A 63 -12.11 28.04 5.12
CA TYR A 63 -11.04 28.68 4.35
C TYR A 63 -10.56 27.89 3.12
N ALA A 64 -10.80 26.58 3.04
CA ALA A 64 -10.29 25.79 1.92
C ALA A 64 -11.12 26.03 0.65
N ALA A 65 -10.55 26.78 -0.29
CA ALA A 65 -11.19 27.04 -1.59
C ALA A 65 -11.57 25.74 -2.32
N GLY A 66 -10.73 24.70 -2.26
CA GLY A 66 -11.00 23.39 -2.85
C GLY A 66 -12.12 22.59 -2.16
N PHE A 67 -12.58 23.01 -0.98
CA PHE A 67 -13.76 22.45 -0.32
C PHE A 67 -15.03 23.28 -0.62
N ILE A 68 -14.92 24.61 -0.63
CA ILE A 68 -16.06 25.53 -0.79
C ILE A 68 -16.50 25.66 -2.25
N PHE A 69 -15.55 25.78 -3.18
CA PHE A 69 -15.81 26.10 -4.58
C PHE A 69 -15.75 24.85 -5.48
N THR A 70 -16.35 23.76 -5.00
CA THR A 70 -16.51 22.52 -5.77
C THR A 70 -17.88 21.91 -5.52
N THR A 71 -18.41 21.17 -6.50
CA THR A 71 -19.66 20.43 -6.32
C THR A 71 -19.49 19.35 -5.25
N SER A 72 -20.45 19.26 -4.34
CA SER A 72 -20.51 18.19 -3.36
C SER A 72 -20.59 16.80 -4.01
N LEU A 73 -20.06 15.78 -3.34
CA LEU A 73 -20.16 14.41 -3.81
C LEU A 73 -21.63 13.95 -3.88
N PRO A 74 -22.02 13.18 -4.91
CA PRO A 74 -23.36 12.62 -5.02
C PRO A 74 -23.78 11.83 -3.76
N PRO A 75 -24.99 12.05 -3.21
CA PRO A 75 -25.48 11.34 -2.02
C PRO A 75 -25.42 9.81 -2.12
N MET A 76 -25.60 9.25 -3.32
CA MET A 76 -25.49 7.82 -3.57
C MET A 76 -24.09 7.26 -3.27
N LEU A 77 -23.02 8.03 -3.54
CA LEU A 77 -21.65 7.62 -3.24
C LEU A 77 -21.40 7.64 -1.72
N LEU A 78 -21.95 8.64 -1.03
CA LEU A 78 -21.83 8.76 0.42
C LEU A 78 -22.57 7.63 1.14
N ALA A 79 -23.73 7.22 0.62
CA ALA A 79 -24.46 6.05 1.14
C ALA A 79 -23.65 4.75 0.98
N GLY A 80 -23.04 4.55 -0.19
CA GLY A 80 -22.15 3.41 -0.43
C GLY A 80 -20.91 3.41 0.48
N ALA A 81 -20.28 4.57 0.65
CA ALA A 81 -19.10 4.71 1.50
C ALA A 81 -19.45 4.45 2.98
N LEU A 82 -20.59 4.95 3.45
CA LEU A 82 -21.07 4.74 4.82
C LEU A 82 -21.26 3.25 5.11
N GLU A 83 -21.86 2.50 4.18
CA GLU A 83 -22.08 1.07 4.34
C GLU A 83 -20.76 0.29 4.26
N SER A 84 -19.88 0.63 3.33
CA SER A 84 -18.54 0.06 3.22
C SER A 84 -17.72 0.23 4.51
N VAL A 85 -17.77 1.42 5.13
CA VAL A 85 -17.12 1.68 6.43
C VAL A 85 -17.72 0.81 7.54
N ARG A 86 -19.06 0.63 7.57
CA ARG A 86 -19.72 -0.23 8.55
C ARG A 86 -19.30 -1.69 8.42
N ILE A 87 -19.29 -2.22 7.19
CA ILE A 87 -18.88 -3.60 6.88
C ILE A 87 -17.41 -3.80 7.27
N LEU A 88 -16.51 -2.89 6.89
CA LEU A 88 -15.08 -3.04 7.20
C LEU A 88 -14.76 -2.91 8.70
N LYS A 89 -15.60 -2.22 9.48
CA LYS A 89 -15.53 -2.19 10.95
C LYS A 89 -16.08 -3.47 11.60
N SER A 90 -16.97 -4.19 10.92
CA SER A 90 -17.64 -5.38 11.43
C SER A 90 -16.70 -6.60 11.54
N ALA A 91 -17.25 -7.74 11.98
CA ALA A 91 -16.52 -9.01 11.99
C ALA A 91 -16.09 -9.46 10.59
N GLU A 92 -16.90 -9.17 9.58
CA GLU A 92 -16.62 -9.47 8.18
C GLU A 92 -15.34 -8.77 7.72
N GLY A 93 -15.22 -7.46 7.97
CA GLY A 93 -14.00 -6.71 7.67
C GLY A 93 -12.73 -7.27 8.34
N ARG A 94 -12.85 -7.84 9.55
CA ARG A 94 -11.73 -8.52 10.22
C ARG A 94 -11.36 -9.83 9.55
N VAL A 95 -12.32 -10.58 9.01
CA VAL A 95 -12.05 -11.79 8.21
C VAL A 95 -11.38 -11.41 6.89
N LEU A 96 -11.92 -10.43 6.17
CA LEU A 96 -11.37 -9.94 4.91
C LEU A 96 -9.93 -9.45 5.05
N ARG A 97 -9.61 -8.71 6.12
CA ARG A 97 -8.22 -8.27 6.38
C ARG A 97 -7.27 -9.43 6.63
N ARG A 98 -7.70 -10.47 7.37
CA ARG A 98 -6.87 -11.67 7.60
C ARG A 98 -6.63 -12.43 6.30
N GLN A 99 -7.67 -12.64 5.51
CA GLN A 99 -7.56 -13.28 4.19
C GLN A 99 -6.66 -12.47 3.24
N HIS A 100 -6.81 -11.13 3.22
CA HIS A 100 -5.98 -10.24 2.42
C HIS A 100 -4.49 -10.42 2.77
N GLN A 101 -4.14 -10.31 4.06
CA GLN A 101 -2.75 -10.43 4.50
C GLN A 101 -2.17 -11.83 4.24
N ARG A 102 -2.99 -12.87 4.39
CA ARG A 102 -2.61 -14.24 4.04
C ARG A 102 -2.29 -14.38 2.55
N ASN A 103 -3.15 -13.87 1.67
CA ASN A 103 -2.93 -13.94 0.21
C ASN A 103 -1.70 -13.13 -0.21
N VAL A 104 -1.51 -11.93 0.35
CA VAL A 104 -0.29 -11.13 0.13
C VAL A 104 0.96 -11.92 0.52
N LYS A 105 0.93 -12.58 1.69
CA LYS A 105 2.09 -13.33 2.18
C LYS A 105 2.40 -14.53 1.30
N LEU A 106 1.37 -15.28 0.91
CA LEU A 106 1.50 -16.41 -0.01
C LEU A 106 2.07 -15.96 -1.36
N MET A 107 1.46 -14.94 -1.96
CA MET A 107 1.88 -14.40 -3.26
C MET A 107 3.33 -13.91 -3.23
N ARG A 108 3.71 -13.21 -2.17
CA ARG A 108 5.08 -12.74 -2.01
C ARG A 108 6.07 -13.88 -1.90
N GLN A 109 5.76 -14.89 -1.10
CA GLN A 109 6.63 -16.05 -0.93
C GLN A 109 6.82 -16.76 -2.28
N MET A 110 5.72 -16.98 -3.01
CA MET A 110 5.75 -17.59 -4.34
C MET A 110 6.62 -16.80 -5.34
N LEU A 111 6.52 -15.48 -5.37
CA LEU A 111 7.34 -14.63 -6.24
C LEU A 111 8.83 -14.65 -5.84
N MET A 112 9.12 -14.67 -4.54
CA MET A 112 10.48 -14.77 -4.01
C MET A 112 11.11 -16.14 -4.30
N ASP A 113 10.35 -17.22 -4.10
CA ASP A 113 10.79 -18.60 -4.38
C ASP A 113 11.08 -18.80 -5.87
N ALA A 114 10.37 -18.08 -6.74
CA ALA A 114 10.60 -18.08 -8.18
C ALA A 114 11.83 -17.25 -8.62
N GLY A 115 12.49 -16.54 -7.70
CA GLY A 115 13.68 -15.74 -7.99
C GLY A 115 13.41 -14.38 -8.66
N LEU A 116 12.17 -13.87 -8.61
CA LEU A 116 11.86 -12.54 -9.11
C LEU A 116 12.41 -11.45 -8.16
N PRO A 117 12.83 -10.29 -8.69
CA PRO A 117 13.36 -9.18 -7.89
C PRO A 117 12.24 -8.44 -7.13
N VAL A 118 11.69 -9.09 -6.11
CA VAL A 118 10.63 -8.54 -5.25
C VAL A 118 11.23 -7.60 -4.22
N VAL A 119 10.76 -6.35 -4.18
CA VAL A 119 11.15 -5.40 -3.14
C VAL A 119 10.44 -5.74 -1.83
N HIS A 120 11.21 -5.98 -0.78
CA HIS A 120 10.62 -6.32 0.52
C HIS A 120 9.92 -5.10 1.15
N CYS A 121 8.59 -5.20 1.33
CA CYS A 121 7.76 -4.18 1.99
C CYS A 121 6.74 -4.82 2.94
N PRO A 122 6.62 -4.51 4.24
CA PRO A 122 5.66 -5.17 5.15
C PRO A 122 4.17 -4.93 4.81
N SER A 123 3.89 -4.12 3.79
CA SER A 123 2.53 -3.78 3.34
C SER A 123 1.91 -4.86 2.44
N HIS A 124 0.63 -4.66 2.08
CA HIS A 124 -0.11 -5.50 1.13
C HIS A 124 0.27 -5.28 -0.35
N ILE A 125 1.10 -4.29 -0.64
CA ILE A 125 1.59 -3.99 -1.99
C ILE A 125 2.90 -4.75 -2.21
N ILE A 126 3.01 -5.46 -3.32
CA ILE A 126 4.18 -6.24 -3.71
C ILE A 126 4.81 -5.59 -4.96
N PRO A 127 5.90 -4.81 -4.79
CA PRO A 127 6.61 -4.23 -5.92
C PRO A 127 7.61 -5.24 -6.50
N VAL A 128 7.59 -5.46 -7.81
CA VAL A 128 8.61 -6.25 -8.54
C VAL A 128 9.42 -5.30 -9.40
N ARG A 129 10.73 -5.21 -9.17
CA ARG A 129 11.59 -4.22 -9.83
C ARG A 129 11.99 -4.68 -11.24
N VAL A 130 11.79 -3.83 -12.23
CA VAL A 130 12.21 -4.06 -13.63
C VAL A 130 13.41 -3.19 -14.00
N ALA A 131 13.50 -1.96 -13.46
CA ALA A 131 14.59 -0.98 -13.67
C ALA A 131 14.80 -0.51 -15.13
N ASP A 132 13.88 -0.86 -16.04
CA ASP A 132 13.86 -0.42 -17.43
C ASP A 132 12.40 -0.16 -17.83
N ALA A 133 12.10 1.08 -18.25
CA ALA A 133 10.74 1.50 -18.58
C ALA A 133 10.18 0.82 -19.84
N ALA A 134 11.02 0.58 -20.86
CA ALA A 134 10.59 -0.05 -22.10
C ALA A 134 10.21 -1.50 -21.83
N LYS A 135 11.09 -2.24 -21.14
CA LYS A 135 10.82 -3.63 -20.76
C LYS A 135 9.65 -3.77 -19.79
N ASN A 136 9.48 -2.82 -18.86
CA ASN A 136 8.33 -2.84 -17.94
C ASN A 136 6.99 -2.74 -18.69
N THR A 137 6.96 -1.90 -19.72
CA THR A 137 5.77 -1.70 -20.57
C THR A 137 5.53 -2.95 -21.43
N GLU A 138 6.58 -3.51 -22.03
CA GLU A 138 6.50 -4.75 -22.81
C GLU A 138 5.97 -5.93 -21.98
N VAL A 139 6.44 -6.12 -20.74
CA VAL A 139 5.92 -7.16 -19.84
C VAL A 139 4.43 -6.96 -19.56
N CYS A 140 3.99 -5.71 -19.32
CA CYS A 140 2.58 -5.39 -19.10
C CYS A 140 1.72 -5.73 -20.33
N ASP A 141 2.16 -5.32 -21.52
CA ASP A 141 1.43 -5.52 -22.78
C ASP A 141 1.35 -6.99 -23.17
N GLU A 142 2.43 -7.75 -22.95
CA GLU A 142 2.50 -9.18 -23.22
C GLU A 142 1.61 -10.00 -22.26
N LEU A 143 1.63 -9.65 -20.96
CA LEU A 143 0.73 -10.25 -19.96
C LEU A 143 -0.73 -10.00 -20.29
N MET A 144 -1.06 -8.79 -20.74
CA MET A 144 -2.43 -8.43 -21.08
C MET A 144 -2.89 -9.11 -22.37
N SER A 145 -2.07 -9.07 -23.43
CA SER A 145 -2.44 -9.56 -24.76
C SER A 145 -2.48 -11.08 -24.87
N ARG A 146 -1.50 -11.80 -24.28
CA ARG A 146 -1.40 -13.26 -24.42
C ARG A 146 -2.01 -14.03 -23.26
N HIS A 147 -1.94 -13.47 -22.05
CA HIS A 147 -2.31 -14.19 -20.83
C HIS A 147 -3.58 -13.64 -20.15
N ASN A 148 -4.19 -12.59 -20.70
CA ASN A 148 -5.36 -11.90 -20.11
C ASN A 148 -5.13 -11.47 -18.65
N ILE A 149 -3.88 -11.13 -18.32
CA ILE A 149 -3.46 -10.67 -17.00
C ILE A 149 -3.16 -9.17 -17.09
N TYR A 150 -3.90 -8.37 -16.33
CA TYR A 150 -3.64 -6.95 -16.24
C TYR A 150 -2.82 -6.60 -14.99
N VAL A 151 -1.56 -6.23 -15.20
CA VAL A 151 -0.70 -5.63 -14.16
C VAL A 151 0.00 -4.41 -14.73
N GLN A 152 -0.35 -3.25 -14.19
CA GLN A 152 0.16 -1.98 -14.70
C GLN A 152 1.67 -1.81 -14.42
N ALA A 153 2.41 -1.49 -15.47
CA ALA A 153 3.77 -0.96 -15.39
C ALA A 153 3.77 0.44 -14.78
N ILE A 154 4.54 0.63 -13.70
CA ILE A 154 4.75 1.94 -13.07
C ILE A 154 6.11 2.48 -13.51
N ASN A 155 6.06 3.53 -14.34
CA ASN A 155 7.22 4.24 -14.86
C ASN A 155 7.24 5.68 -14.33
N TYR A 156 8.24 6.46 -14.75
CA TYR A 156 8.30 7.90 -14.52
C TYR A 156 7.05 8.61 -15.08
N PRO A 157 6.44 9.60 -14.39
CA PRO A 157 6.91 10.34 -13.20
C PRO A 157 6.51 9.75 -11.85
N THR A 158 5.83 8.60 -11.82
CA THR A 158 5.31 8.00 -10.58
C THR A 158 6.43 7.40 -9.73
N VAL A 159 7.46 6.86 -10.37
CA VAL A 159 8.70 6.39 -9.73
C VAL A 159 9.92 7.04 -10.40
N PRO A 160 11.05 7.19 -9.68
CA PRO A 160 12.30 7.67 -10.27
C PRO A 160 12.75 6.80 -11.45
N ARG A 161 13.48 7.39 -12.39
CA ARG A 161 14.09 6.66 -13.52
C ARG A 161 15.09 5.63 -12.99
N GLY A 162 15.01 4.40 -13.47
CA GLY A 162 15.81 3.25 -12.99
C GLY A 162 15.19 2.51 -11.80
N GLU A 163 14.05 2.97 -11.28
CA GLU A 163 13.26 2.30 -10.25
C GLU A 163 11.88 1.85 -10.76
N GLU A 164 11.78 1.62 -12.07
CA GLU A 164 10.57 1.11 -12.70
C GLU A 164 10.20 -0.25 -12.13
N LEU A 165 8.91 -0.43 -11.84
CA LEU A 165 8.40 -1.59 -11.15
C LEU A 165 7.00 -1.99 -11.63
N LEU A 166 6.67 -3.26 -11.42
CA LEU A 166 5.31 -3.79 -11.48
C LEU A 166 4.71 -3.74 -10.08
N ARG A 167 3.50 -3.19 -9.96
CA ARG A 167 2.81 -3.08 -8.67
C ARG A 167 1.71 -4.12 -8.58
N ILE A 168 2.00 -5.22 -7.88
CA ILE A 168 1.04 -6.30 -7.66
C ILE A 168 0.28 -6.04 -6.35
N ALA A 169 -1.04 -6.10 -6.41
CA ALA A 169 -1.93 -5.89 -5.27
C ALA A 169 -2.97 -7.02 -5.18
N PRO A 170 -2.62 -8.18 -4.59
CA PRO A 170 -3.54 -9.30 -4.48
C PRO A 170 -4.67 -8.95 -3.50
N THR A 171 -5.90 -9.32 -3.82
CA THR A 171 -7.08 -9.10 -2.97
C THR A 171 -7.47 -10.39 -2.23
N PRO A 172 -8.40 -10.34 -1.25
CA PRO A 172 -8.95 -11.54 -0.61
C PRO A 172 -9.57 -12.54 -1.59
N HIS A 173 -10.05 -12.05 -2.75
CA HIS A 173 -10.77 -12.86 -3.73
C HIS A 173 -9.86 -13.54 -4.76
N HIS A 174 -8.56 -13.23 -4.76
CA HIS A 174 -7.60 -13.95 -5.59
C HIS A 174 -7.33 -15.33 -4.97
N THR A 175 -7.70 -16.38 -5.69
CA THR A 175 -7.48 -17.76 -5.22
C THR A 175 -6.03 -18.20 -5.42
N PRO A 176 -5.54 -19.20 -4.66
CA PRO A 176 -4.22 -19.79 -4.89
C PRO A 176 -3.98 -20.25 -6.32
N GLN A 177 -5.01 -20.76 -6.99
CA GLN A 177 -4.95 -21.19 -8.39
C GLN A 177 -4.71 -20.00 -9.33
N MET A 178 -5.39 -18.87 -9.11
CA MET A 178 -5.16 -17.65 -9.88
C MET A 178 -3.76 -17.09 -9.62
N MET A 179 -3.26 -17.18 -8.38
CA MET A 179 -1.89 -16.75 -8.04
C MET A 179 -0.83 -17.62 -8.72
N ASN A 180 -1.03 -18.93 -8.78
CA ASN A 180 -0.14 -19.85 -9.51
C ASN A 180 -0.17 -19.56 -11.02
N TYR A 181 -1.37 -19.43 -11.60
CA TYR A 181 -1.52 -19.06 -13.02
C TYR A 181 -0.83 -17.73 -13.34
N PHE A 182 -0.97 -16.74 -12.46
CA PHE A 182 -0.27 -15.47 -12.61
C PHE A 182 1.26 -15.65 -12.57
N LEU A 183 1.78 -16.40 -11.60
CA LEU A 183 3.22 -16.61 -11.44
C LEU A 183 3.83 -17.32 -12.65
N GLU A 184 3.21 -18.41 -13.12
CA GLU A 184 3.71 -19.19 -14.24
C GLU A 184 3.81 -18.34 -15.52
N ASN A 185 2.76 -17.59 -15.83
CA ASN A 185 2.75 -16.72 -17.01
C ASN A 185 3.71 -15.54 -16.85
N LEU A 186 3.81 -14.95 -15.66
CA LEU A 186 4.79 -13.89 -15.38
C LEU A 186 6.22 -14.38 -15.64
N LEU A 187 6.56 -15.60 -15.21
CA LEU A 187 7.90 -16.15 -15.44
C LEU A 187 8.18 -16.43 -16.92
N VAL A 188 7.18 -16.86 -17.68
CA VAL A 188 7.30 -17.04 -19.14
C VAL A 188 7.57 -15.71 -19.81
N THR A 189 6.76 -14.69 -19.54
CA THR A 189 6.92 -13.34 -20.10
C THR A 189 8.26 -12.72 -19.67
N TRP A 190 8.65 -12.88 -18.40
CA TRP A 190 9.92 -12.34 -17.87
C TRP A 190 11.14 -12.89 -18.62
N LYS A 191 11.12 -14.19 -18.94
CA LYS A 191 12.17 -14.84 -19.73
C LYS A 191 12.15 -14.40 -21.19
N GLN A 192 10.96 -14.21 -21.78
CA GLN A 192 10.82 -13.76 -23.17
C GLN A 192 11.38 -12.36 -23.39
N VAL A 193 11.15 -11.45 -22.45
CA VAL A 193 11.67 -10.06 -22.47
C VAL A 193 13.17 -10.01 -22.13
N GLY A 194 13.79 -11.15 -21.79
CA GLY A 194 15.21 -11.24 -21.48
C GLY A 194 15.59 -10.50 -20.19
N LEU A 195 14.71 -10.52 -19.19
CA LEU A 195 14.99 -9.98 -17.86
C LEU A 195 15.66 -11.06 -17.00
N GLU A 196 16.71 -10.68 -16.27
CA GLU A 196 17.41 -11.59 -15.37
C GLU A 196 16.58 -11.88 -14.12
N LEU A 197 16.55 -13.15 -13.69
CA LEU A 197 16.04 -13.53 -12.39
C LEU A 197 17.15 -13.33 -11.37
N LYS A 198 17.04 -12.27 -10.58
CA LYS A 198 17.98 -11.99 -9.49
C LYS A 198 17.31 -12.29 -8.16
N PRO A 199 17.75 -13.33 -7.42
CA PRO A 199 17.28 -13.57 -6.06
C PRO A 199 17.90 -12.51 -5.13
N HIS A 200 17.35 -11.31 -5.13
CA HIS A 200 17.71 -10.29 -4.13
C HIS A 200 16.68 -10.36 -2.99
N SER A 201 16.94 -11.20 -1.98
CA SER A 201 16.32 -11.02 -0.67
C SER A 201 17.25 -10.15 0.17
N SER A 202 17.06 -8.83 0.14
CA SER A 202 17.59 -8.05 1.25
C SER A 202 16.94 -8.57 2.54
N ALA A 203 17.76 -8.89 3.55
CA ALA A 203 17.31 -9.37 4.86
C ALA A 203 16.48 -8.33 5.64
N GLU A 204 16.30 -7.14 5.06
CA GLU A 204 15.63 -6.00 5.65
C GLU A 204 14.75 -5.29 4.60
N CYS A 205 13.67 -4.68 5.06
CA CYS A 205 12.85 -3.79 4.24
C CYS A 205 13.67 -2.60 3.74
N ASN A 206 13.69 -2.38 2.42
CA ASN A 206 14.37 -1.22 1.81
C ASN A 206 13.86 0.13 2.34
N PHE A 207 12.62 0.19 2.82
CA PHE A 207 12.02 1.43 3.30
C PHE A 207 12.11 1.60 4.82
N CYS A 208 11.76 0.58 5.60
CA CYS A 208 11.71 0.68 7.06
C CYS A 208 12.85 -0.03 7.81
N ARG A 209 13.79 -0.66 7.10
CA ARG A 209 14.95 -1.40 7.65
C ARG A 209 14.62 -2.41 8.74
N ARG A 210 13.38 -2.94 8.74
CA ARG A 210 12.96 -3.99 9.67
C ARG A 210 13.33 -5.36 9.14
N PRO A 211 13.74 -6.30 10.01
CA PRO A 211 14.09 -7.65 9.62
C PRO A 211 12.87 -8.45 9.12
N LEU A 212 13.13 -9.45 8.28
CA LEU A 212 12.14 -10.36 7.72
C LEU A 212 11.41 -11.17 8.83
N HIS A 213 10.21 -10.75 9.24
CA HIS A 213 9.36 -11.58 10.11
C HIS A 213 8.47 -12.52 9.27
N PHE A 214 9.07 -13.58 8.73
CA PHE A 214 8.34 -14.62 7.97
C PHE A 214 7.74 -15.69 8.88
N GLU A 215 6.85 -15.32 9.81
CA GLU A 215 5.92 -16.34 10.35
C GLU A 215 4.76 -16.51 9.37
N VAL A 216 4.93 -17.37 8.35
CA VAL A 216 3.96 -17.65 7.27
C VAL A 216 2.53 -17.81 7.80
N MET A 217 2.38 -18.27 9.03
CA MET A 217 1.13 -18.49 9.73
C MET A 217 1.33 -18.20 11.22
N SER A 218 0.35 -17.58 11.86
CA SER A 218 0.27 -17.59 13.33
C SER A 218 0.18 -19.04 13.82
N GLU A 219 0.62 -19.36 15.05
CA GLU A 219 0.53 -20.73 15.60
C GLU A 219 -0.87 -21.34 15.46
N ARG A 220 -1.91 -20.51 15.58
CA ARG A 220 -3.32 -20.88 15.41
C ARG A 220 -3.72 -21.25 13.98
N GLU A 221 -2.97 -20.78 12.98
CA GLU A 221 -3.20 -21.08 11.56
C GLU A 221 -2.39 -22.31 11.11
N LYS A 222 -1.21 -22.57 11.73
CA LYS A 222 -0.41 -23.77 11.49
C LYS A 222 -1.16 -25.06 11.83
N SER A 223 -1.98 -25.04 12.89
CA SER A 223 -2.78 -26.20 13.31
C SER A 223 -3.88 -26.58 12.32
N TYR A 224 -4.35 -25.64 11.49
CA TYR A 224 -5.43 -25.87 10.52
C TYR A 224 -4.93 -26.33 9.14
N PHE A 225 -3.65 -26.12 8.82
CA PHE A 225 -3.10 -26.31 7.46
C PHE A 225 -1.77 -27.08 7.46
N SER A 226 -1.62 -28.04 8.38
CA SER A 226 -0.44 -28.92 8.44
C SER A 226 -0.21 -29.60 7.09
N GLY A 227 0.92 -29.30 6.44
CA GLY A 227 1.37 -29.96 5.20
C GLY A 227 1.73 -29.04 4.02
N LEU A 228 1.46 -27.73 4.10
CA LEU A 228 1.65 -26.80 2.95
C LEU A 228 2.88 -25.88 3.02
N SER A 229 3.69 -25.94 4.09
CA SER A 229 4.85 -25.05 4.26
C SER A 229 6.15 -25.84 4.38
N LYS A 230 7.03 -25.76 3.37
CA LYS A 230 8.47 -25.95 3.58
C LYS A 230 9.05 -24.63 4.08
N LEU A 231 9.69 -24.67 5.25
CA LEU A 231 10.45 -23.55 5.81
C LEU A 231 11.65 -23.27 4.90
N VAL A 232 11.71 -22.09 4.29
CA VAL A 232 12.94 -21.61 3.63
C VAL A 232 13.81 -21.00 4.73
N SER A 233 14.87 -21.71 5.10
CA SER A 233 15.97 -21.15 5.89
C SER A 233 16.69 -20.11 5.02
N ALA A 234 16.62 -18.85 5.40
CA ALA A 234 17.54 -17.85 4.87
C ALA A 234 18.93 -18.14 5.46
N GLN A 235 19.76 -18.90 4.73
CA GLN A 235 21.18 -18.95 5.04
C GLN A 235 21.82 -17.62 4.60
N ALA A 236 22.55 -17.03 5.54
CA ALA A 236 23.30 -15.78 5.43
C ALA A 236 24.47 -15.89 4.45
#